data_AF-A0A813QNL2-F1
#
_entry.id   AF-A0A813QNL2-F1
#
_cell.length_a   1.000
_cell.length_b   1.000
_cell.length_c   1.000
_cell.angle_alpha   90.00
_cell.angle_beta   90.00
_cell.angle_gamma   90.00
#
_symmetry.space_group_name_H-M   'P 1'
#
loop_
_entity.id
_entity.type
_entity.pdbx_description
1 polymer ?
#
loop_
_entity_poly.entity_id
_entity_poly.type
_entity_poly.pdbx_seq_one_letter_code
_entity_poly.pdbx_strand_id
1 'polypeptide(L)'
;MDSIVITREPAKLAVCDTVVDVGGVFDPEKKRFDHHQKTFTDTFHTLRPEKPWTIKLSSAGLIYVHYGRDIIQKLLLQENITNERLTDILFDKMYDSFVQEIDAIDNGINIGENMKYKINTNLSARVDYFNPKWNDENQDEEGGFRQAMNMVGKEFLDKFNYYVKCWWPARELVENAVANRHTVGESDSIIIFDRSVPWRNHLSDIEYEQNLGTTIKYVLYPDKSKTWRIQAVALNETSFESRLPLPAEWCGLRDEVLSVKCGISDCIFVHANGFIGGNKTYDGALTMARKSLELGDEKKL
;
A
#
# COMPACT_ATOMS: atom_id res chain seq x y z
N MET A 1 3.53 -0.55 -36.02
CA MET A 1 4.62 -0.37 -35.05
C MET A 1 4.28 0.91 -34.34
N ASP A 2 3.95 0.82 -33.05
CA ASP A 2 3.63 2.00 -32.27
C ASP A 2 4.97 2.70 -31.98
N SER A 3 5.21 3.83 -32.64
CA SER A 3 6.44 4.61 -32.48
C SER A 3 6.25 5.67 -31.39
N ILE A 4 7.12 5.65 -30.38
CA ILE A 4 7.20 6.72 -29.38
C ILE A 4 8.07 7.84 -29.94
N VAL A 5 7.58 9.08 -29.90
CA VAL A 5 8.30 10.27 -30.34
C VAL A 5 8.56 11.17 -29.14
N ILE A 6 9.82 11.44 -28.84
CA ILE A 6 10.23 12.36 -27.76
C ILE A 6 10.49 13.73 -28.38
N THR A 7 9.59 14.70 -28.16
CA THR A 7 9.72 16.04 -28.74
C THR A 7 8.84 17.05 -28.03
N ARG A 8 9.19 18.34 -28.14
CA ARG A 8 8.33 19.47 -27.77
C ARG A 8 7.89 20.29 -29.00
N GLU A 9 8.22 19.83 -30.21
CA GLU A 9 7.92 20.55 -31.45
C GLU A 9 6.43 20.46 -31.80
N PRO A 10 5.69 21.59 -31.86
CA PRO A 10 4.24 21.57 -32.07
C PRO A 10 3.80 20.83 -33.33
N ALA A 11 4.57 20.94 -34.43
CA ALA A 11 4.25 20.28 -35.69
C ALA A 11 4.32 18.74 -35.60
N LYS A 12 5.25 18.20 -34.80
CA LYS A 12 5.34 16.75 -34.55
C LYS A 12 4.23 16.30 -33.61
N LEU A 13 3.94 17.08 -32.55
CA LEU A 13 2.85 16.77 -31.61
C LEU A 13 1.47 16.78 -32.29
N ALA A 14 1.27 17.62 -33.30
CA ALA A 14 0.00 17.74 -34.03
C ALA A 14 -0.40 16.47 -34.79
N VAL A 15 0.57 15.66 -35.21
CA VAL A 15 0.34 14.42 -35.96
C VAL A 15 0.35 13.17 -35.08
N CYS A 16 0.67 13.30 -33.79
CA CYS A 16 0.65 12.19 -32.84
C CYS A 16 -0.80 11.83 -32.44
N ASP A 17 -1.07 10.52 -32.37
CA ASP A 17 -2.36 9.98 -31.91
C ASP A 17 -2.66 10.38 -30.45
N THR A 18 -1.65 10.29 -29.59
CA THR A 18 -1.72 10.64 -28.18
C THR A 18 -0.51 11.50 -27.83
N VAL A 19 -0.72 12.55 -27.04
CA VAL A 19 0.35 13.41 -26.51
C VAL A 19 0.23 13.46 -25.00
N VAL A 20 1.35 13.26 -24.32
CA VAL A 20 1.43 13.16 -22.86
C VAL A 20 2.50 14.14 -22.38
N ASP A 21 2.23 14.86 -21.30
CA ASP A 21 3.16 15.74 -20.58
C ASP A 21 3.63 17.02 -21.31
N VAL A 22 3.36 17.11 -22.61
CA VAL A 22 3.75 18.25 -23.45
C VAL A 22 2.59 18.77 -24.30
N GLY A 23 2.75 19.97 -24.83
CA GLY A 23 1.79 20.60 -25.76
C GLY A 23 0.83 21.60 -25.11
N GLY A 24 0.83 21.72 -23.78
CA GLY A 24 0.10 22.72 -23.02
C GLY A 24 -1.42 22.55 -23.05
N VAL A 25 -1.92 21.34 -23.30
CA VAL A 25 -3.36 21.06 -23.41
C VAL A 25 -3.74 19.76 -22.68
N PHE A 26 -4.76 19.85 -21.82
CA PHE A 26 -5.55 18.71 -21.38
C PHE A 26 -6.87 18.65 -22.17
N ASP A 27 -7.04 17.60 -22.96
CA ASP A 27 -8.24 17.31 -23.74
C ASP A 27 -8.31 15.77 -23.96
N PRO A 28 -9.06 15.04 -23.13
CA PRO A 28 -9.10 13.57 -23.21
C PRO A 28 -9.75 13.06 -24.50
N GLU A 29 -10.67 13.82 -25.11
CA GLU A 29 -11.28 13.45 -26.40
C GLU A 29 -10.25 13.48 -27.53
N LYS A 30 -9.34 14.46 -27.49
CA LYS A 30 -8.19 14.57 -28.41
C LYS A 30 -6.95 13.82 -27.93
N LYS A 31 -7.05 13.05 -26.85
CA LYS A 31 -5.92 12.31 -26.25
C LYS A 31 -4.70 13.20 -25.96
N ARG A 32 -4.95 14.38 -25.40
CA ARG A 32 -3.93 15.32 -24.95
C ARG A 32 -3.93 15.34 -23.42
N PHE A 33 -2.83 14.94 -22.82
CA PHE A 33 -2.72 14.70 -21.38
C PHE A 33 -1.53 15.48 -20.80
N ASP A 34 -1.60 16.80 -20.87
CA ASP A 34 -0.63 17.72 -20.24
C ASP A 34 -1.31 18.48 -19.10
N HIS A 35 -0.66 18.60 -17.95
CA HIS A 35 -1.17 19.27 -16.75
C HIS A 35 -0.51 20.65 -16.48
N HIS A 36 0.47 21.08 -17.29
CA HIS A 36 1.30 22.25 -17.03
C HIS A 36 0.59 23.60 -17.20
N GLN A 37 -0.71 23.62 -17.55
CA GLN A 37 -1.44 24.87 -17.72
C GLN A 37 -1.69 25.54 -16.36
N LYS A 38 -1.53 26.86 -16.29
CA LYS A 38 -1.81 27.64 -15.06
C LYS A 38 -3.23 27.42 -14.53
N THR A 39 -4.17 27.15 -15.42
CA THR A 39 -5.59 26.92 -15.10
C THR A 39 -5.91 25.47 -14.76
N PHE A 40 -4.96 24.53 -14.91
CA PHE A 40 -5.20 23.13 -14.63
C PHE A 40 -5.25 22.90 -13.12
N THR A 41 -6.39 22.40 -12.65
CA THR A 41 -6.65 22.12 -11.24
C THR A 41 -7.32 20.76 -11.01
N ASP A 42 -7.41 19.94 -12.06
CA ASP A 42 -8.13 18.67 -11.96
C ASP A 42 -7.41 17.68 -11.06
N THR A 43 -8.22 16.97 -10.28
CA THR A 43 -7.82 15.89 -9.39
C THR A 43 -8.53 14.62 -9.85
N PHE A 44 -8.16 13.47 -9.28
CA PHE A 44 -8.93 12.25 -9.55
C PHE A 44 -10.40 12.41 -9.19
N HIS A 45 -10.69 13.04 -8.04
CA HIS A 45 -12.05 13.33 -7.58
C HIS A 45 -12.82 14.27 -8.51
N THR A 46 -12.19 15.30 -9.09
CA THR A 46 -12.93 16.20 -10.01
C THR A 46 -13.35 15.49 -11.29
N LEU A 47 -12.56 14.52 -11.76
CA LEU A 47 -12.84 13.73 -12.96
C LEU A 47 -13.66 12.46 -12.67
N ARG A 48 -13.62 11.94 -11.43
CA ARG A 48 -14.36 10.77 -10.91
C ARG A 48 -14.88 11.06 -9.50
N PRO A 49 -16.05 11.71 -9.37
CA PRO A 49 -16.58 12.20 -8.08
C PRO A 49 -16.80 11.13 -7.00
N GLU A 50 -16.87 9.87 -7.38
CA GLU A 50 -16.99 8.74 -6.44
C GLU A 50 -15.68 8.40 -5.71
N LYS A 51 -14.54 8.94 -6.15
CA LYS A 51 -13.21 8.62 -5.61
C LYS A 51 -12.71 9.71 -4.67
N PRO A 52 -12.00 9.39 -3.58
CA PRO A 52 -11.67 10.38 -2.53
C PRO A 52 -10.44 11.23 -2.82
N TRP A 53 -9.70 10.98 -3.90
CA TRP A 53 -8.38 11.55 -4.08
C TRP A 53 -8.39 12.98 -4.65
N THR A 54 -7.88 13.91 -3.87
CA THR A 54 -7.89 15.35 -4.14
C THR A 54 -6.54 15.92 -4.54
N ILE A 55 -5.51 15.08 -4.69
CA ILE A 55 -4.22 15.50 -5.24
C ILE A 55 -4.40 15.85 -6.72
N LYS A 56 -3.87 17.00 -7.12
CA LYS A 56 -3.86 17.46 -8.52
C LYS A 56 -3.12 16.42 -9.37
N LEU A 57 -3.66 16.08 -10.53
CA LEU A 57 -3.08 15.05 -11.37
C LEU A 57 -1.82 15.55 -12.10
N SER A 58 -0.82 14.68 -12.22
CA SER A 58 0.23 14.77 -13.23
C SER A 58 -0.27 14.15 -14.54
N SER A 59 0.55 14.19 -15.58
CA SER A 59 0.27 13.45 -16.81
C SER A 59 0.18 11.92 -16.61
N ALA A 60 0.86 11.35 -15.62
CA ALA A 60 0.71 9.94 -15.27
C ALA A 60 -0.68 9.66 -14.66
N GLY A 61 -1.14 10.51 -13.73
CA GLY A 61 -2.48 10.46 -13.15
C GLY A 61 -3.58 10.65 -14.19
N LEU A 62 -3.40 11.57 -15.14
CA LEU A 62 -4.30 11.78 -16.28
C LEU A 62 -4.44 10.53 -17.15
N ILE A 63 -3.34 9.87 -17.50
CA ILE A 63 -3.40 8.59 -18.22
C ILE A 63 -4.14 7.54 -17.38
N TYR A 64 -3.85 7.47 -16.07
CA TYR A 64 -4.43 6.46 -15.20
C TYR A 64 -5.93 6.65 -14.97
N VAL A 65 -6.42 7.87 -14.74
CA VAL A 65 -7.86 8.11 -14.50
C VAL A 65 -8.73 7.75 -15.71
N HIS A 66 -8.19 7.91 -16.92
CA HIS A 66 -8.89 7.61 -18.17
C HIS A 66 -8.71 6.16 -18.64
N TYR A 67 -7.51 5.60 -18.53
CA TYR A 67 -7.18 4.27 -19.10
C TYR A 67 -6.73 3.22 -18.07
N GLY A 68 -6.50 3.60 -16.81
CA GLY A 68 -5.99 2.72 -15.78
C GLY A 68 -6.87 1.49 -15.58
N ARG A 69 -8.20 1.66 -15.59
CA ARG A 69 -9.14 0.54 -15.47
C ARG A 69 -9.01 -0.45 -16.63
N ASP A 70 -8.91 0.04 -17.86
CA ASP A 70 -8.76 -0.80 -19.06
C ASP A 70 -7.40 -1.52 -19.07
N ILE A 71 -6.34 -0.85 -18.61
CA ILE A 71 -5.01 -1.43 -18.44
C ILE A 71 -5.08 -2.59 -17.44
N ILE A 72 -5.66 -2.36 -16.27
CA ILE A 72 -5.81 -3.39 -15.22
C ILE A 72 -6.67 -4.56 -15.73
N GLN A 73 -7.78 -4.29 -16.41
CA GLN A 73 -8.63 -5.33 -16.98
C GLN A 73 -7.85 -6.19 -17.99
N LYS A 74 -7.09 -5.57 -18.89
CA LYS A 74 -6.25 -6.30 -19.87
C LYS A 74 -5.19 -7.16 -19.19
N LEU A 75 -4.54 -6.65 -18.14
CA LEU A 75 -3.55 -7.42 -17.37
C LEU A 75 -4.19 -8.60 -16.64
N LEU A 76 -5.39 -8.43 -16.06
CA LEU A 76 -6.14 -9.53 -15.45
C LEU A 76 -6.53 -10.60 -16.47
N LEU A 77 -6.96 -10.20 -17.67
CA LEU A 77 -7.26 -11.14 -18.76
C LEU A 77 -6.03 -11.94 -19.19
N GLN A 78 -4.82 -11.36 -19.17
CA GLN A 78 -3.57 -12.08 -19.42
C GLN A 78 -3.27 -13.14 -18.35
N GLU A 79 -3.74 -12.93 -17.13
CA GLU A 79 -3.67 -13.90 -16.03
C GLU A 79 -4.87 -14.88 -16.03
N ASN A 80 -5.71 -14.86 -17.08
CA ASN A 80 -6.95 -15.63 -17.20
C ASN A 80 -7.98 -15.32 -16.10
N ILE A 81 -8.00 -14.08 -15.60
CA ILE A 81 -8.93 -13.62 -14.58
C ILE A 81 -9.94 -12.66 -15.21
N THR A 82 -11.21 -13.05 -15.18
CA THR A 82 -12.34 -12.19 -15.57
C THR A 82 -13.17 -11.87 -14.34
N ASN A 83 -12.88 -10.75 -13.68
CA ASN A 83 -13.57 -10.32 -12.46
C ASN A 83 -13.64 -8.79 -12.40
N GLU A 84 -14.83 -8.23 -12.62
CA GLU A 84 -15.04 -6.77 -12.64
C GLU A 84 -14.82 -6.14 -11.26
N ARG A 85 -15.30 -6.78 -10.18
CA ARG A 85 -15.09 -6.29 -8.81
C ARG A 85 -13.60 -6.21 -8.49
N LEU A 86 -12.83 -7.24 -8.85
CA LEU A 86 -11.38 -7.22 -8.66
C LEU A 86 -10.72 -6.13 -9.52
N THR A 87 -11.19 -5.93 -10.75
CA THR A 87 -10.69 -4.86 -11.63
C THR A 87 -10.84 -3.49 -10.95
N ASP A 88 -12.01 -3.21 -10.36
CA ASP A 88 -12.28 -1.93 -9.68
C ASP A 88 -11.45 -1.79 -8.39
N ILE A 89 -11.29 -2.88 -7.61
CA ILE A 89 -10.43 -2.87 -6.42
C ILE A 89 -8.97 -2.60 -6.79
N LEU A 90 -8.46 -3.25 -7.84
CA LEU A 90 -7.08 -3.07 -8.28
C LEU A 90 -6.85 -1.71 -8.93
N PHE A 91 -7.85 -1.16 -9.61
CA PHE A 91 -7.81 0.22 -10.11
C PHE A 91 -7.56 1.20 -8.96
N ASP A 92 -8.30 1.05 -7.87
CA ASP A 92 -8.13 1.91 -6.71
C ASP A 92 -6.80 1.68 -5.99
N LYS A 93 -6.43 0.41 -5.76
CA LYS A 93 -5.17 0.07 -5.08
C LYS A 93 -3.94 0.52 -5.86
N MET A 94 -3.95 0.41 -7.18
CA MET A 94 -2.82 0.84 -8.02
C MET A 94 -2.73 2.36 -8.11
N TYR A 95 -3.85 3.09 -8.08
CA TYR A 95 -3.76 4.55 -7.95
C TYR A 95 -3.19 4.94 -6.58
N ASP A 96 -3.83 4.49 -5.50
CA ASP A 96 -3.53 4.86 -4.12
C ASP A 96 -2.08 4.51 -3.70
N SER A 97 -1.56 3.38 -4.17
CA SER A 97 -0.27 2.85 -3.73
C SER A 97 0.88 3.01 -4.71
N PHE A 98 0.64 3.62 -5.87
CA PHE A 98 1.65 3.79 -6.93
C PHE A 98 1.52 5.12 -7.67
N VAL A 99 0.38 5.40 -8.31
CA VAL A 99 0.25 6.60 -9.18
C VAL A 99 0.11 7.90 -8.38
N GLN A 100 -0.61 7.87 -7.25
CA GLN A 100 -0.84 9.06 -6.46
C GLN A 100 0.45 9.68 -5.91
N GLU A 101 1.46 8.86 -5.57
CA GLU A 101 2.79 9.36 -5.17
C GLU A 101 3.44 10.17 -6.30
N ILE A 102 3.32 9.68 -7.55
CA ILE A 102 3.84 10.35 -8.74
C ILE A 102 3.14 11.71 -8.92
N ASP A 103 1.80 11.71 -8.85
CA ASP A 103 0.99 12.93 -8.96
C ASP A 103 1.37 13.96 -7.88
N ALA A 104 1.59 13.52 -6.65
CA ALA A 104 1.98 14.40 -5.55
C ALA A 104 3.37 15.03 -5.79
N ILE A 105 4.37 14.20 -6.09
CA ILE A 105 5.76 14.66 -6.30
C ILE A 105 5.85 15.64 -7.46
N ASP A 106 5.23 15.29 -8.58
CA ASP A 106 5.25 16.09 -9.81
C ASP A 106 4.58 17.46 -9.61
N ASN A 107 3.55 17.52 -8.77
CA ASN A 107 2.89 18.77 -8.39
C ASN A 107 3.51 19.47 -7.18
N GLY A 108 4.69 19.05 -6.72
CA GLY A 108 5.44 19.68 -5.63
C GLY A 108 4.78 19.53 -4.26
N ILE A 109 3.95 18.50 -4.06
CA ILE A 109 3.24 18.23 -2.82
C ILE A 109 4.09 17.31 -1.95
N ASN A 110 4.41 17.75 -0.74
CA ASN A 110 5.09 16.92 0.24
C ASN A 110 4.12 15.93 0.90
N ILE A 111 4.62 14.75 1.30
CA ILE A 111 3.85 13.74 2.04
C ILE A 111 3.32 14.24 3.39
N GLY A 112 3.95 15.26 3.99
CA GLY A 112 3.51 15.86 5.23
C GLY A 112 4.13 17.23 5.47
N GLU A 113 3.58 17.92 6.46
CA GLU A 113 4.10 19.20 6.93
C GLU A 113 5.36 18.99 7.79
N ASN A 114 6.29 19.95 7.77
CA ASN A 114 7.49 19.95 8.63
C ASN A 114 8.32 18.65 8.58
N MET A 115 8.64 18.20 7.36
CA MET A 115 9.44 17.00 7.10
C MET A 115 10.73 16.94 7.95
N LYS A 116 10.86 15.92 8.79
CA LYS A 116 12.04 15.71 9.66
C LYS A 116 13.25 15.12 8.92
N TYR A 117 13.03 14.48 7.77
CA TYR A 117 14.04 13.89 6.91
C TYR A 117 13.57 13.91 5.45
N LYS A 118 14.48 13.67 4.50
CA LYS A 118 14.20 13.63 3.06
C LYS A 118 14.19 12.19 2.54
N ILE A 119 13.26 11.89 1.63
CA ILE A 119 13.19 10.62 0.90
C ILE A 119 13.67 10.87 -0.53
N ASN A 120 14.85 10.35 -0.89
CA ASN A 120 15.46 10.54 -2.21
C ASN A 120 15.52 9.24 -3.05
N THR A 121 14.71 8.24 -2.67
CA THR A 121 14.70 6.91 -3.29
C THR A 121 13.33 6.54 -3.87
N ASN A 122 12.42 7.52 -4.00
CA ASN A 122 11.10 7.32 -4.62
C ASN A 122 11.22 7.03 -6.13
N LEU A 123 10.11 6.70 -6.79
CA LEU A 123 10.12 6.36 -8.21
C LEU A 123 10.60 7.52 -9.09
N SER A 124 10.12 8.73 -8.86
CA SER A 124 10.51 9.93 -9.63
C SER A 124 12.02 10.22 -9.51
N ALA A 125 12.61 10.08 -8.32
CA ALA A 125 14.04 10.24 -8.11
C ALA A 125 14.87 9.17 -8.84
N ARG A 126 14.36 7.93 -8.93
CA ARG A 126 15.02 6.86 -9.71
C ARG A 126 14.89 7.08 -11.21
N VAL A 127 13.78 7.65 -11.68
CA VAL A 127 13.62 8.09 -13.07
C VAL A 127 14.63 9.19 -13.41
N ASP A 128 14.83 10.15 -12.51
CA ASP A 128 15.79 11.25 -12.68
C ASP A 128 17.24 10.76 -12.87
N TYR A 129 17.61 9.62 -12.27
CA TYR A 129 18.94 9.02 -12.46
C TYR A 129 19.23 8.55 -13.89
N PHE A 130 18.21 8.43 -14.74
CA PHE A 130 18.39 8.12 -16.15
C PHE A 130 18.54 9.37 -17.03
N ASN A 131 18.34 10.56 -16.49
CA ASN A 131 18.65 11.79 -17.22
C ASN A 131 20.17 11.88 -17.46
N PRO A 132 20.59 12.32 -18.66
CA PRO A 132 22.00 12.63 -18.89
C PRO A 132 22.53 13.61 -17.84
N LYS A 133 23.75 13.38 -17.35
CA LYS A 133 24.34 14.31 -16.39
C LYS A 133 24.80 15.54 -17.13
N TRP A 134 24.72 16.70 -16.49
CA TRP A 134 25.15 17.98 -17.07
C TRP A 134 26.60 17.97 -17.58
N ASN A 135 27.46 17.08 -17.05
CA ASN A 135 28.86 16.95 -17.37
C ASN A 135 29.21 15.72 -18.23
N ASP A 136 28.21 15.02 -18.78
CA ASP A 136 28.44 13.93 -19.75
C ASP A 136 28.70 14.52 -21.14
N GLU A 137 29.73 14.04 -21.84
CA GLU A 137 30.07 14.50 -23.20
C GLU A 137 28.96 14.18 -24.22
N ASN A 138 28.19 13.11 -23.97
CA ASN A 138 27.05 12.71 -24.78
C ASN A 138 25.76 12.77 -23.97
N GLN A 139 24.83 13.62 -24.39
CA GLN A 139 23.53 13.82 -23.74
C GLN A 139 22.46 12.91 -24.39
N ASP A 140 22.53 11.60 -24.15
CA ASP A 140 21.58 10.62 -24.72
C ASP A 140 20.25 10.58 -23.95
N GLU A 141 19.39 11.58 -24.18
CA GLU A 141 18.07 11.67 -23.58
C GLU A 141 17.16 10.48 -23.95
N GLU A 142 17.21 10.02 -25.21
CA GLU A 142 16.34 8.93 -25.65
C GLU A 142 16.73 7.59 -25.01
N GLY A 143 18.02 7.31 -24.87
CA GLY A 143 18.53 6.14 -24.18
C GLY A 143 18.08 6.11 -22.72
N GLY A 144 18.24 7.24 -22.02
CA GLY A 144 17.76 7.42 -20.65
C GLY A 144 16.25 7.21 -20.52
N PHE A 145 15.46 7.82 -21.41
CA PHE A 145 14.01 7.66 -21.43
C PHE A 145 13.59 6.18 -21.59
N ARG A 146 14.23 5.43 -22.50
CA ARG A 146 13.95 4.00 -22.69
C ARG A 146 14.28 3.17 -21.44
N GLN A 147 15.36 3.50 -20.74
CA GLN A 147 15.71 2.85 -19.47
C GLN A 147 14.69 3.15 -18.37
N ALA A 148 14.29 4.43 -18.24
CA ALA A 148 13.26 4.85 -17.30
C ALA A 148 11.91 4.17 -17.56
N MET A 149 11.46 4.13 -18.82
CA MET A 149 10.23 3.43 -19.22
C MET A 149 10.25 1.96 -18.82
N ASN A 150 11.34 1.25 -19.09
CA ASN A 150 11.47 -0.16 -18.74
C ASN A 150 11.42 -0.38 -17.22
N MET A 151 12.11 0.48 -16.45
CA MET A 151 12.10 0.41 -14.98
C MET A 151 10.69 0.66 -14.41
N VAL A 152 10.06 1.76 -14.81
CA VAL A 152 8.72 2.15 -14.34
C VAL A 152 7.68 1.11 -14.73
N GLY A 153 7.73 0.63 -15.98
CA GLY A 153 6.82 -0.42 -16.47
C GLY A 153 6.98 -1.72 -15.69
N LYS A 154 8.22 -2.14 -15.40
CA LYS A 154 8.48 -3.30 -14.55
C LYS A 154 7.91 -3.11 -13.14
N GLU A 155 8.13 -1.95 -12.52
CA GLU A 155 7.66 -1.69 -11.16
C GLU A 155 6.12 -1.67 -11.06
N PHE A 156 5.46 -1.09 -12.06
CA PHE A 156 4.00 -1.14 -12.19
C PHE A 156 3.51 -2.60 -12.27
N LEU A 157 4.13 -3.43 -13.10
CA LEU A 157 3.79 -4.85 -13.24
C LEU A 157 4.09 -5.64 -11.96
N ASP A 158 5.21 -5.39 -11.28
CA ASP A 158 5.54 -6.04 -10.01
C ASP A 158 4.48 -5.71 -8.94
N LYS A 159 4.04 -4.45 -8.86
CA LYS A 159 2.99 -4.01 -7.94
C LYS A 159 1.64 -4.65 -8.27
N PHE A 160 1.26 -4.66 -9.54
CA PHE A 160 0.05 -5.36 -10.02
C PHE A 160 0.11 -6.86 -9.66
N ASN A 161 1.22 -7.52 -9.97
CA ASN A 161 1.42 -8.95 -9.68
C ASN A 161 1.36 -9.23 -8.17
N TYR A 162 1.93 -8.36 -7.34
CA TYR A 162 1.79 -8.47 -5.89
C TYR A 162 0.32 -8.44 -5.48
N TYR A 163 -0.45 -7.49 -6.01
CA TYR A 163 -1.87 -7.40 -5.64
C TYR A 163 -2.68 -8.61 -6.10
N VAL A 164 -2.46 -9.09 -7.32
CA VAL A 164 -3.20 -10.25 -7.87
C VAL A 164 -2.79 -11.57 -7.21
N LYS A 165 -1.48 -11.80 -7.06
CA LYS A 165 -0.93 -13.13 -6.73
C LYS A 165 -0.66 -13.31 -5.23
N CYS A 166 -0.58 -12.22 -4.46
CA CYS A 166 -0.26 -12.27 -3.03
C CYS A 166 -1.31 -11.58 -2.16
N TRP A 167 -1.64 -10.32 -2.43
CA TRP A 167 -2.55 -9.56 -1.58
C TRP A 167 -3.99 -10.05 -1.71
N TRP A 168 -4.54 -10.15 -2.92
CA TRP A 168 -5.95 -10.51 -3.13
C TRP A 168 -6.31 -11.91 -2.59
N PRO A 169 -5.51 -12.98 -2.82
CA PRO A 169 -5.80 -14.28 -2.24
C PRO A 169 -5.81 -14.29 -0.70
N ALA A 170 -5.12 -13.35 -0.05
CA ALA A 170 -5.16 -13.24 1.40
C ALA A 170 -6.53 -12.77 1.92
N ARG A 171 -7.37 -12.13 1.08
CA ARG A 171 -8.69 -11.63 1.48
C ARG A 171 -9.55 -12.73 2.09
N GLU A 172 -9.67 -13.86 1.39
CA GLU A 172 -10.47 -15.01 1.83
C GLU A 172 -9.97 -15.54 3.20
N LEU A 173 -8.65 -15.58 3.40
CA LEU A 173 -8.07 -16.02 4.67
C LEU A 173 -8.43 -15.07 5.81
N VAL A 174 -8.46 -13.76 5.55
CA VAL A 174 -8.85 -12.75 6.55
C VAL A 174 -10.35 -12.82 6.83
N GLU A 175 -11.19 -12.95 5.81
CA GLU A 175 -12.65 -13.13 5.97
C GLU A 175 -12.95 -14.36 6.83
N ASN A 176 -12.30 -15.49 6.54
CA ASN A 176 -12.44 -16.73 7.32
C ASN A 176 -11.95 -16.55 8.76
N ALA A 177 -10.83 -15.86 8.98
CA ALA A 177 -10.31 -15.61 10.33
C ALA A 177 -11.25 -14.70 11.14
N VAL A 178 -11.82 -13.67 10.50
CA VAL A 178 -12.81 -12.77 11.12
C VAL A 178 -14.08 -13.54 11.45
N ALA A 179 -14.61 -14.35 10.54
CA ALA A 179 -15.83 -15.14 10.77
C ALA A 179 -15.65 -16.14 11.94
N ASN A 180 -14.48 -16.75 12.05
CA ASN A 180 -14.17 -17.75 13.09
C ASN A 180 -13.64 -17.16 14.40
N ARG A 181 -13.52 -15.83 14.53
CA ARG A 181 -12.89 -15.17 15.69
C ARG A 181 -13.45 -15.61 17.03
N HIS A 182 -14.76 -15.85 17.10
CA HIS A 182 -15.46 -16.32 18.30
C HIS A 182 -14.94 -17.67 18.85
N THR A 183 -14.32 -18.47 17.99
CA THR A 183 -13.75 -19.78 18.36
C THR A 183 -12.32 -19.67 18.92
N VAL A 184 -11.68 -18.50 18.76
CA VAL A 184 -10.28 -18.28 19.14
C VAL A 184 -10.23 -17.79 20.58
N GLY A 185 -9.91 -18.70 21.51
CA GLY A 185 -9.69 -18.36 22.92
C GLY A 185 -10.88 -17.65 23.57
N GLU A 186 -12.10 -17.93 23.10
CA GLU A 186 -13.37 -17.35 23.58
C GLU A 186 -13.37 -15.80 23.53
N SER A 187 -12.69 -15.21 22.53
CA SER A 187 -12.59 -13.75 22.39
C SER A 187 -12.91 -13.29 20.97
N ASP A 188 -13.78 -12.29 20.86
CA ASP A 188 -14.09 -11.63 19.58
C ASP A 188 -12.98 -10.67 19.13
N SER A 189 -11.95 -10.49 19.95
CA SER A 189 -10.87 -9.51 19.75
C SER A 189 -9.59 -10.13 19.18
N ILE A 190 -9.55 -11.44 18.94
CA ILE A 190 -8.37 -12.16 18.46
C ILE A 190 -8.73 -12.91 17.18
N ILE A 191 -7.90 -12.76 16.15
CA ILE A 191 -7.96 -13.61 14.96
C ILE A 191 -6.64 -14.36 14.78
N ILE A 192 -6.71 -15.50 14.10
CA ILE A 192 -5.59 -16.40 13.87
C ILE A 192 -5.40 -16.69 12.39
N PHE A 193 -4.15 -16.76 11.96
CA PHE A 193 -3.75 -17.31 10.67
C PHE A 193 -2.82 -18.52 10.85
N ASP A 194 -2.92 -19.48 9.94
CA ASP A 194 -2.03 -20.64 9.88
C ASP A 194 -0.63 -20.30 9.33
N ARG A 195 -0.47 -19.09 8.77
CA ARG A 195 0.75 -18.54 8.18
C ARG A 195 0.70 -17.02 8.18
N SER A 196 1.85 -16.38 7.97
CA SER A 196 1.89 -14.93 7.73
C SER A 196 1.26 -14.58 6.38
N VAL A 197 0.29 -13.65 6.39
CA VAL A 197 -0.43 -13.16 5.21
C VAL A 197 -0.57 -11.63 5.26
N PRO A 198 -0.73 -10.91 4.14
CA PRO A 198 -1.02 -9.48 4.15
C PRO A 198 -2.47 -9.26 4.61
N TRP A 199 -2.68 -9.02 5.91
CA TRP A 199 -4.03 -8.95 6.50
C TRP A 199 -4.53 -7.53 6.77
N ARG A 200 -3.66 -6.53 6.86
CA ARG A 200 -4.00 -5.21 7.44
C ARG A 200 -5.12 -4.49 6.70
N ASN A 201 -4.94 -4.23 5.41
CA ASN A 201 -5.95 -3.51 4.63
C ASN A 201 -7.25 -4.31 4.55
N HIS A 202 -7.15 -5.62 4.35
CA HIS A 202 -8.31 -6.50 4.31
C HIS A 202 -9.11 -6.45 5.61
N LEU A 203 -8.44 -6.47 6.76
CA LEU A 203 -9.13 -6.39 8.05
C LEU A 203 -9.92 -5.08 8.17
N SER A 204 -9.31 -3.94 7.82
CA SER A 204 -9.99 -2.65 7.87
C SER A 204 -11.19 -2.59 6.91
N ASP A 205 -11.03 -3.07 5.68
CA ASP A 205 -12.10 -3.14 4.69
C ASP A 205 -13.25 -4.06 5.18
N ILE A 206 -12.95 -5.24 5.73
CA ILE A 206 -13.94 -6.19 6.26
C ILE A 206 -14.70 -5.59 7.45
N GLU A 207 -14.00 -4.95 8.39
CA GLU A 207 -14.64 -4.32 9.54
C GLU A 207 -15.62 -3.22 9.13
N TYR A 208 -15.27 -2.45 8.09
CA TYR A 208 -16.16 -1.45 7.51
C TYR A 208 -17.35 -2.10 6.79
N GLU A 209 -17.10 -3.04 5.88
CA GLU A 209 -18.14 -3.73 5.08
C GLU A 209 -19.15 -4.49 5.95
N GLN A 210 -18.70 -5.08 7.05
CA GLN A 210 -19.53 -5.87 7.98
C GLN A 210 -20.01 -5.06 9.20
N ASN A 211 -19.68 -3.77 9.28
CA ASN A 211 -20.01 -2.89 10.41
C ASN A 211 -19.60 -3.48 11.78
N LEU A 212 -18.42 -4.10 11.85
CA LEU A 212 -17.90 -4.76 13.07
C LEU A 212 -17.29 -3.77 14.07
N GLY A 213 -16.98 -2.55 13.63
CA GLY A 213 -16.18 -1.59 14.39
C GLY A 213 -14.76 -2.10 14.68
N THR A 214 -14.03 -1.42 15.56
CA THR A 214 -12.63 -1.77 15.89
C THR A 214 -12.53 -2.85 16.97
N THR A 215 -13.19 -3.98 16.78
CA THR A 215 -13.29 -5.07 17.78
C THR A 215 -12.01 -5.89 17.85
N ILE A 216 -11.37 -6.16 16.71
CA ILE A 216 -10.18 -7.02 16.67
C ILE A 216 -8.95 -6.23 17.14
N LYS A 217 -8.24 -6.77 18.13
CA LYS A 217 -7.09 -6.15 18.79
C LYS A 217 -5.78 -6.86 18.48
N TYR A 218 -5.82 -8.18 18.31
CA TYR A 218 -4.63 -8.99 18.08
C TYR A 218 -4.81 -9.98 16.92
N VAL A 219 -3.69 -10.20 16.23
CA VAL A 219 -3.55 -11.22 15.19
C VAL A 219 -2.44 -12.19 15.60
N LEU A 220 -2.75 -13.48 15.58
CA LEU A 220 -1.79 -14.55 15.87
C LEU A 220 -1.42 -15.29 14.58
N TYR A 221 -0.13 -15.55 14.37
CA TYR A 221 0.33 -16.36 13.23
C TYR A 221 1.72 -16.94 13.48
N PRO A 222 2.05 -18.11 12.90
CA PRO A 222 3.40 -18.63 12.95
C PRO A 222 4.32 -17.91 11.96
N ASP A 223 5.59 -17.73 12.35
CA ASP A 223 6.64 -17.29 11.46
C ASP A 223 7.32 -18.48 10.75
N LYS A 224 8.32 -18.18 9.91
CA LYS A 224 9.05 -19.20 9.14
C LYS A 224 9.76 -20.22 10.03
N SER A 225 10.09 -19.85 11.26
CA SER A 225 10.73 -20.70 12.26
C SER A 225 9.73 -21.48 13.12
N LYS A 226 8.43 -21.47 12.75
CA LYS A 226 7.32 -22.10 13.50
C LYS A 226 7.15 -21.57 14.92
N THR A 227 7.75 -20.41 15.22
CA THR A 227 7.43 -19.65 16.43
C THR A 227 6.23 -18.78 16.16
N TRP A 228 5.50 -18.41 17.20
CA TRP A 228 4.26 -17.67 17.09
C TRP A 228 4.46 -16.19 17.34
N ARG A 229 3.84 -15.38 16.48
CA ARG A 229 3.76 -13.93 16.61
C ARG A 229 2.41 -13.56 17.17
N ILE A 230 2.44 -12.58 18.04
CA ILE A 230 1.28 -11.83 18.51
C ILE A 230 1.46 -10.40 18.05
N GLN A 231 0.58 -9.93 17.16
CA GLN A 231 0.68 -8.60 16.58
C GLN A 231 -0.57 -7.78 16.90
N ALA A 232 -0.37 -6.61 17.49
CA ALA A 232 -1.44 -5.67 17.75
C ALA A 232 -1.93 -5.04 16.44
N VAL A 233 -3.24 -4.85 16.35
CA VAL A 233 -3.89 -4.16 15.24
C VAL A 233 -3.75 -2.66 15.44
N ALA A 234 -3.32 -1.93 14.41
CA ALA A 234 -3.19 -0.48 14.44
C ALA A 234 -4.56 0.21 14.47
N LEU A 235 -4.63 1.46 14.96
CA LEU A 235 -5.85 2.26 14.93
C LEU A 235 -6.35 2.49 13.49
N ASN A 236 -5.42 2.73 12.57
CA ASN A 236 -5.65 2.84 11.14
C ASN A 236 -4.37 2.43 10.39
N GLU A 237 -4.43 2.37 9.05
CA GLU A 237 -3.35 1.81 8.23
C GLU A 237 -2.02 2.58 8.31
N THR A 238 -2.07 3.88 8.55
CA THR A 238 -0.89 4.76 8.59
C THR A 238 -0.41 5.05 10.00
N SER A 239 -1.17 4.63 11.03
CA SER A 239 -0.84 4.88 12.43
C SER A 239 0.18 3.88 12.98
N PHE A 240 1.14 4.42 13.74
CA PHE A 240 2.04 3.62 14.57
C PHE A 240 1.39 3.22 15.92
N GLU A 241 0.20 3.76 16.21
CA GLU A 241 -0.54 3.48 17.43
C GLU A 241 -1.40 2.23 17.29
N SER A 242 -1.28 1.33 18.28
CA SER A 242 -2.04 0.08 18.35
C SER A 242 -3.38 0.31 19.05
N ARG A 243 -4.45 -0.34 18.59
CA ARG A 243 -5.77 -0.38 19.26
C ARG A 243 -5.66 -0.85 20.71
N LEU A 244 -4.76 -1.79 20.94
CA LEU A 244 -4.31 -2.21 22.26
C LEU A 244 -2.87 -2.75 22.11
N PRO A 245 -1.84 -1.99 22.52
CA PRO A 245 -0.48 -2.50 22.53
C PRO A 245 -0.32 -3.56 23.63
N LEU A 246 0.68 -4.43 23.47
CA LEU A 246 1.09 -5.36 24.54
C LEU A 246 1.50 -4.59 25.80
N PRO A 247 1.34 -5.17 27.00
CA PRO A 247 1.60 -4.51 28.27
C PRO A 247 2.96 -3.81 28.32
N ALA A 248 2.96 -2.54 28.76
CA ALA A 248 4.15 -1.71 28.84
C ALA A 248 5.27 -2.36 29.67
N GLU A 249 4.92 -3.17 30.67
CA GLU A 249 5.87 -3.91 31.49
C GLU A 249 6.60 -5.04 30.74
N TRP A 250 6.09 -5.48 29.60
CA TRP A 250 6.69 -6.51 28.74
C TRP A 250 7.57 -5.88 27.65
N CYS A 251 7.29 -4.63 27.28
CA CYS A 251 7.94 -3.93 26.17
C CYS A 251 9.47 -3.90 26.32
N GLY A 252 10.16 -4.34 25.27
CA GLY A 252 11.63 -4.40 25.22
C GLY A 252 12.24 -5.61 25.94
N LEU A 253 11.45 -6.41 26.67
CA LEU A 253 11.91 -7.62 27.31
C LEU A 253 11.99 -8.78 26.31
N ARG A 254 12.86 -9.75 26.64
CA ARG A 254 13.16 -10.93 25.81
C ARG A 254 13.35 -12.17 26.66
N ASP A 255 13.15 -13.32 26.02
CA ASP A 255 13.49 -14.64 26.55
C ASP A 255 13.02 -14.87 28.00
N GLU A 256 13.86 -15.49 28.84
CA GLU A 256 13.51 -15.85 30.22
C GLU A 256 13.05 -14.65 31.06
N VAL A 257 13.65 -13.47 30.85
CA VAL A 257 13.27 -12.25 31.58
C VAL A 257 11.82 -11.88 31.29
N LEU A 258 11.42 -11.97 30.02
CA LEU A 258 10.03 -11.75 29.62
C LEU A 258 9.12 -12.86 30.18
N SER A 259 9.55 -14.13 30.08
CA SER A 259 8.77 -15.26 30.58
C SER A 259 8.46 -15.16 32.07
N VAL A 260 9.47 -14.82 32.89
CA VAL A 260 9.30 -14.57 34.33
C VAL A 260 8.38 -13.38 34.56
N LYS A 261 8.57 -12.27 33.83
CA LYS A 261 7.79 -11.04 34.03
C LYS A 261 6.32 -11.21 33.69
N CYS A 262 6.00 -11.89 32.59
CA CYS A 262 4.61 -12.10 32.17
C CYS A 262 3.98 -13.36 32.78
N GLY A 263 4.76 -14.26 33.37
CA GLY A 263 4.30 -15.55 33.90
C GLY A 263 3.87 -16.53 32.82
N ILE A 264 4.48 -16.47 31.63
CA ILE A 264 4.18 -17.32 30.47
C ILE A 264 5.51 -17.90 29.98
N SER A 265 5.59 -19.23 29.83
CA SER A 265 6.83 -19.87 29.37
C SER A 265 7.12 -19.58 27.90
N ASP A 266 8.38 -19.76 27.51
CA ASP A 266 8.84 -19.73 26.11
C ASP A 266 8.57 -18.43 25.35
N CYS A 267 8.49 -17.31 26.06
CA CYS A 267 8.45 -16.00 25.44
C CYS A 267 9.77 -15.72 24.71
N ILE A 268 9.68 -15.07 23.56
CA ILE A 268 10.85 -14.72 22.73
C ILE A 268 11.16 -13.23 22.90
N PHE A 269 10.17 -12.37 22.67
CA PHE A 269 10.33 -10.92 22.83
C PHE A 269 8.99 -10.19 22.82
N VAL A 270 9.01 -8.93 23.28
CA VAL A 270 8.02 -7.90 22.93
C VAL A 270 8.76 -6.66 22.44
N HIS A 271 8.32 -6.08 21.32
CA HIS A 271 8.90 -4.84 20.80
C HIS A 271 8.75 -3.70 21.81
N ALA A 272 9.67 -2.73 21.82
CA ALA A 272 9.66 -1.61 22.78
C ALA A 272 8.36 -0.78 22.77
N ASN A 273 7.69 -0.70 21.63
CA ASN A 273 6.41 -0.01 21.48
C ASN A 273 5.18 -0.94 21.65
N GLY A 274 5.37 -2.20 22.02
CA GLY A 274 4.28 -3.16 22.30
C GLY A 274 3.46 -3.62 21.09
N PHE A 275 3.77 -3.19 19.86
CA PHE A 275 2.96 -3.53 18.68
C PHE A 275 3.08 -5.00 18.23
N ILE A 276 4.15 -5.70 18.64
CA ILE A 276 4.38 -7.10 18.31
C ILE A 276 5.18 -7.79 19.41
N GLY A 277 4.88 -9.07 19.62
CA GLY A 277 5.67 -9.97 20.44
C GLY A 277 5.72 -11.36 19.84
N GLY A 278 6.37 -12.29 20.55
CA GLY A 278 6.41 -13.67 20.14
C GLY A 278 6.64 -14.67 21.25
N ASN A 279 6.17 -15.87 21.00
CA ASN A 279 6.31 -17.04 21.86
C ASN A 279 6.71 -18.25 20.99
N LYS A 280 7.38 -19.26 21.54
CA LYS A 280 7.69 -20.48 20.76
C LYS A 280 6.44 -21.28 20.43
N THR A 281 5.38 -21.18 21.22
CA THR A 281 4.15 -21.99 21.08
C THR A 281 2.93 -21.15 20.75
N TYR A 282 1.94 -21.79 20.13
CA TYR A 282 0.62 -21.20 19.88
C TYR A 282 -0.05 -20.80 21.20
N ASP A 283 -0.12 -21.76 22.13
CA ASP A 283 -0.80 -21.56 23.41
C ASP A 283 -0.16 -20.41 24.20
N GLY A 284 1.17 -20.31 24.21
CA GLY A 284 1.87 -19.20 24.85
C GLY A 284 1.54 -17.85 24.20
N ALA A 285 1.50 -17.77 22.86
CA ALA A 285 1.09 -16.54 22.17
C ALA A 285 -0.38 -16.17 22.42
N LEU A 286 -1.27 -17.16 22.49
CA LEU A 286 -2.67 -16.96 22.83
C LEU A 286 -2.83 -16.47 24.28
N THR A 287 -2.13 -17.07 25.24
CA THR A 287 -2.11 -16.62 26.63
C THR A 287 -1.59 -15.19 26.75
N MET A 288 -0.55 -14.83 25.99
CA MET A 288 -0.06 -13.45 25.94
C MET A 288 -1.15 -12.49 25.45
N ALA A 289 -1.91 -12.85 24.41
CA ALA A 289 -3.00 -12.03 23.90
C ALA A 289 -4.12 -11.85 24.92
N ARG A 290 -4.60 -12.95 25.53
CA ARG A 290 -5.68 -12.91 26.52
C ARG A 290 -5.31 -12.05 27.73
N LYS A 291 -4.12 -12.28 28.31
CA LYS A 291 -3.63 -11.48 29.43
C LYS A 291 -3.45 -10.00 29.07
N SER A 292 -3.11 -9.70 27.81
CA SER A 292 -3.04 -8.32 27.34
C SER A 292 -4.42 -7.65 27.21
N LEU A 293 -5.46 -8.40 26.81
CA LEU A 293 -6.84 -7.92 26.80
C LEU A 293 -7.33 -7.61 28.21
N GLU A 294 -7.15 -8.55 29.15
CA GLU A 294 -7.53 -8.40 30.57
C GLU A 294 -6.93 -7.13 31.20
N LEU A 295 -5.60 -6.97 31.09
CA LEU A 295 -4.89 -5.80 31.62
C LEU A 295 -5.25 -4.49 30.89
N GLY A 296 -5.73 -4.59 29.65
CA GLY A 296 -6.17 -3.45 28.85
C GLY A 296 -7.55 -2.93 29.27
N ASP A 297 -8.46 -3.83 29.62
CA ASP A 297 -9.80 -3.49 30.06
C ASP A 297 -9.82 -2.96 31.50
N GLU A 298 -8.98 -3.47 32.39
CA GLU A 298 -8.80 -2.95 33.75
C GLU A 298 -8.36 -1.48 33.78
N LYS A 299 -7.61 -1.01 32.77
CA LYS A 299 -7.17 0.40 32.67
C LYS A 299 -8.23 1.36 32.15
N LYS A 300 -9.36 0.85 31.65
CA LYS A 300 -10.48 1.67 31.16
C LYS A 300 -11.57 1.89 32.22
N LEU A 301 -11.55 1.10 33.30
CA LEU A 301 -12.40 1.26 34.49
C LEU A 301 -11.76 2.25 35.47
#